data_AF-A0A6A2XPW7-F1
#
_entry.id   AF-A0A6A2XPW7-F1
#
_cell.length_a   1.000
_cell.length_b   1.000
_cell.length_c   1.000
_cell.angle_alpha   90.00
_cell.angle_beta   90.00
_cell.angle_gamma   90.00
#
_symmetry.space_group_name_H-M   'P 1'
#
loop_
_entity.id
_entity.type
_entity.pdbx_description
1 polymer ?
#
loop_
_entity_poly.entity_id
_entity_poly.type
_entity_poly.pdbx_seq_one_letter_code
_entity_poly.pdbx_strand_id
1 'polypeptide(L)'
;MLGLHLQASCIISCFFSIVISILWIYTEPIFIWLHQDPRISKTAAIYLGNLIPGLFAYGFLQNILRFLQAQGIVMHLVWFSILPIGTHFGIVYGLMNWTSIGLKGASMAASISLWMLCISLAAMHCAVSRIDAKFNISTSLIAMCVNTETIAFMFTCGLGAAASTRVANELGGGNPQKAKNAMVMTLKLSTILTLAIGLTLAFGHNVWAAFFTDSSLILHQFASIIPLLIISITFDSFQGILSGKTTCGKGCGWQHLAVWVNLVTYYFIGIPIACLLGFVLQLYDKGLWIA
;
A
#
# COMPACT_ATOMS: atom_id res chain seq x y z
N MET A 1 -3.04 -20.72 -16.08
CA MET A 1 -2.51 -20.79 -14.69
C MET A 1 -2.27 -19.42 -14.07
N LEU A 2 -1.66 -18.44 -14.75
CA LEU A 2 -1.46 -17.07 -14.22
C LEU A 2 -2.75 -16.39 -13.71
N GLY A 3 -3.86 -16.53 -14.45
CA GLY A 3 -5.16 -15.97 -14.05
C GLY A 3 -5.75 -16.58 -12.78
N LEU A 4 -5.43 -17.84 -12.47
CA LEU A 4 -5.86 -18.48 -11.22
C LEU A 4 -5.13 -17.88 -10.01
N HIS A 5 -3.84 -17.58 -10.14
CA HIS A 5 -3.08 -16.89 -9.08
C HIS A 5 -3.58 -15.46 -8.87
N LEU A 6 -3.98 -14.76 -9.94
CA LEU A 6 -4.61 -13.44 -9.83
C LEU A 6 -5.94 -13.54 -9.08
N GLN A 7 -6.79 -14.51 -9.40
CA GLN A 7 -8.05 -14.75 -8.70
C GLN A 7 -7.82 -15.07 -7.21
N ALA A 8 -6.89 -15.99 -6.90
CA ALA A 8 -6.53 -16.32 -5.53
C ALA A 8 -6.02 -15.08 -4.76
N SER A 9 -5.15 -14.28 -5.38
CA SER A 9 -4.64 -13.03 -4.81
C SER A 9 -5.75 -12.03 -4.51
N CYS A 10 -6.73 -11.90 -5.42
CA CYS A 10 -7.92 -11.06 -5.20
C CYS A 10 -8.79 -11.57 -4.05
N ILE A 11 -9.00 -12.89 -3.93
CA ILE A 11 -9.76 -13.48 -2.82
C ILE A 11 -9.05 -13.22 -1.48
N ILE A 12 -7.74 -13.45 -1.42
CA ILE A 12 -6.92 -13.22 -0.22
C ILE A 12 -6.94 -11.74 0.16
N SER A 13 -6.73 -10.85 -0.81
CA SER A 13 -6.80 -9.40 -0.60
C SER A 13 -8.18 -8.96 -0.08
N CYS A 14 -9.27 -9.56 -0.58
CA CYS A 14 -10.62 -9.29 -0.11
C CYS A 14 -10.80 -9.74 1.35
N PHE A 15 -10.34 -10.94 1.70
CA PHE A 15 -10.38 -11.47 3.07
C PHE A 15 -9.64 -10.55 4.05
N PHE A 16 -8.39 -10.18 3.75
CA PHE A 16 -7.63 -9.27 4.62
C PHE A 16 -8.23 -7.86 4.66
N SER A 17 -8.81 -7.38 3.55
CA SER A 17 -9.56 -6.11 3.55
C SER A 17 -10.75 -6.16 4.50
N ILE A 18 -11.45 -7.29 4.63
CA ILE A 18 -12.53 -7.46 5.62
C ILE A 18 -11.97 -7.36 7.04
N VAL A 19 -10.89 -8.09 7.34
CA VAL A 19 -10.25 -8.06 8.67
C VAL A 19 -9.80 -6.66 9.04
N ILE A 20 -9.14 -5.95 8.12
CA ILE A 20 -8.68 -4.57 8.33
C ILE A 20 -9.87 -3.61 8.44
N SER A 21 -10.95 -3.82 7.68
CA SER A 21 -12.16 -3.00 7.78
C SER A 21 -12.79 -3.09 9.17
N ILE A 22 -12.80 -4.28 9.79
CA ILE A 22 -13.27 -4.45 11.17
C ILE A 22 -12.41 -3.60 12.12
N LEU A 23 -11.08 -3.65 11.99
CA LEU A 23 -10.19 -2.80 12.79
C LEU A 23 -10.48 -1.31 12.58
N TRP A 24 -10.74 -0.88 11.34
CA TRP A 24 -11.03 0.51 11.00
C TRP A 24 -12.38 0.98 11.57
N ILE A 25 -13.38 0.11 11.64
CA ILE A 25 -14.67 0.42 12.28
C ILE A 25 -14.47 0.73 13.77
N TYR A 26 -13.57 0.02 14.45
CA TYR A 26 -13.26 0.24 15.87
C TYR A 26 -12.18 1.31 16.12
N THR A 27 -11.83 2.14 15.13
CA THR A 27 -10.80 3.18 15.28
C THR A 27 -11.07 4.11 16.47
N GLU A 28 -12.30 4.60 16.65
CA GLU A 28 -12.63 5.54 17.72
C GLU A 28 -12.36 4.96 19.12
N PRO A 29 -12.92 3.79 19.51
CA PRO A 29 -12.63 3.20 20.82
C PRO A 29 -11.17 2.78 20.98
N ILE A 30 -10.50 2.30 19.92
CA ILE A 30 -9.07 1.97 19.96
C ILE A 30 -8.26 3.24 20.29
N PHE A 31 -8.58 4.37 19.66
CA PHE A 31 -7.84 5.61 19.88
C PHE A 31 -8.12 6.19 21.26
N ILE A 32 -9.36 6.12 21.75
CA ILE A 32 -9.70 6.52 23.13
C ILE A 32 -8.93 5.66 24.13
N TRP A 33 -8.83 4.35 23.91
CA TRP A 33 -8.02 3.44 24.73
C TRP A 33 -6.52 3.80 24.71
N LEU A 34 -6.02 4.28 23.57
CA LEU A 34 -4.67 4.85 23.40
C LEU A 34 -4.54 6.29 23.93
N HIS A 35 -5.48 6.75 24.76
CA HIS A 35 -5.48 8.07 25.39
C HIS A 35 -5.40 9.22 24.37
N GLN A 36 -6.05 9.03 23.21
CA GLN A 36 -6.27 10.10 22.24
C GLN A 36 -7.49 10.94 22.63
N ASP A 37 -7.50 12.20 22.21
CA ASP A 37 -8.63 13.08 22.40
C ASP A 37 -9.91 12.51 21.74
N PRO A 38 -11.07 12.54 22.41
CA PRO A 38 -12.30 11.96 21.88
C PRO A 38 -12.78 12.59 20.56
N ARG A 39 -12.62 13.91 20.40
CA ARG A 39 -13.05 14.61 19.17
C ARG A 39 -12.19 14.19 18.00
N ILE A 40 -10.89 14.05 18.21
CA ILE A 40 -9.93 13.58 17.21
C ILE A 40 -10.16 12.11 16.85
N SER A 41 -10.39 11.26 17.85
CA SER A 41 -10.71 9.84 17.66
C SER A 41 -11.95 9.67 16.77
N LYS A 42 -12.97 10.47 17.01
CA LYS A 42 -14.20 10.51 16.19
C LYS A 42 -13.93 10.97 14.75
N THR A 43 -13.11 12.00 14.56
CA THR A 43 -12.75 12.47 13.21
C THR A 43 -11.95 11.43 12.42
N ALA A 44 -11.00 10.75 13.05
CA ALA A 44 -10.22 9.68 12.43
C ALA A 44 -11.10 8.47 12.05
N ALA A 45 -12.01 8.07 12.93
CA ALA A 45 -12.95 6.99 12.65
C ALA A 45 -13.90 7.33 11.49
N ILE A 46 -14.39 8.57 11.41
CA ILE A 46 -15.19 9.03 10.27
C ILE A 46 -14.38 8.94 8.98
N TYR A 47 -13.13 9.40 8.97
CA TYR A 47 -12.27 9.37 7.78
C TYR A 47 -11.98 7.92 7.33
N LEU A 48 -11.51 7.06 8.25
CA LEU A 48 -11.20 5.66 7.96
C LEU A 48 -12.45 4.87 7.55
N GLY A 49 -13.58 5.08 8.23
CA GLY A 49 -14.84 4.42 7.88
C GLY A 49 -15.30 4.72 6.45
N ASN A 50 -15.16 5.97 6.00
CA ASN A 50 -15.49 6.35 4.61
C ASN A 50 -14.42 5.91 3.58
N LEU A 51 -13.23 5.52 4.04
CA LEU A 51 -12.14 4.99 3.21
C LEU A 51 -12.21 3.46 3.05
N ILE A 52 -13.04 2.76 3.83
CA ILE A 52 -13.23 1.30 3.75
C ILE A 52 -13.52 0.82 2.32
N PRO A 53 -14.42 1.43 1.52
CA PRO A 53 -14.64 0.98 0.14
C PRO A 53 -13.38 1.09 -0.72
N GLY A 54 -12.56 2.12 -0.49
CA GLY A 54 -11.28 2.32 -1.14
C GLY A 54 -10.23 1.26 -0.77
N LEU A 55 -10.31 0.68 0.43
CA LEU A 55 -9.43 -0.40 0.87
C LEU A 55 -9.56 -1.63 -0.04
N PHE A 56 -10.80 -2.04 -0.34
CA PHE A 56 -11.08 -3.14 -1.26
C PHE A 56 -10.59 -2.83 -2.67
N ALA A 57 -10.90 -1.64 -3.18
CA ALA A 57 -10.42 -1.19 -4.49
C ALA A 57 -8.89 -1.24 -4.58
N TYR A 58 -8.20 -0.77 -3.54
CA TYR A 58 -6.74 -0.77 -3.49
C TYR A 58 -6.17 -2.20 -3.51
N GLY A 59 -6.75 -3.13 -2.75
CA GLY A 59 -6.35 -4.54 -2.76
C GLY A 59 -6.46 -5.16 -4.15
N PHE A 60 -7.60 -5.00 -4.82
CA PHE A 60 -7.78 -5.49 -6.20
C PHE A 60 -6.87 -4.78 -7.21
N LEU A 61 -6.72 -3.46 -7.07
CA LEU A 61 -5.90 -2.64 -7.94
C LEU A 61 -4.45 -3.10 -7.93
N GLN A 62 -3.87 -3.35 -6.75
CA GLN A 62 -2.48 -3.79 -6.64
C GLN A 62 -2.27 -5.16 -7.33
N ASN A 63 -3.22 -6.07 -7.18
CA ASN A 63 -3.16 -7.39 -7.82
C ASN A 63 -3.15 -7.29 -9.34
N ILE A 64 -4.08 -6.51 -9.90
CA ILE A 64 -4.20 -6.33 -11.35
C ILE A 64 -2.99 -5.58 -11.91
N LEU A 65 -2.55 -4.51 -11.24
CA LEU A 65 -1.43 -3.69 -11.68
C LEU A 65 -0.15 -4.53 -11.78
N ARG A 66 0.16 -5.32 -10.76
CA ARG A 66 1.37 -6.16 -10.76
C ARG A 66 1.28 -7.32 -11.72
N PHE A 67 0.10 -7.93 -11.87
CA PHE A 67 -0.13 -8.93 -12.90
C PHE A 67 0.19 -8.39 -14.30
N LEU A 68 -0.30 -7.19 -14.63
CA LEU A 68 -0.03 -6.55 -15.91
C LEU A 68 1.44 -6.13 -16.09
N GLN A 69 2.09 -5.61 -15.02
CA GLN A 69 3.52 -5.28 -15.05
C GLN A 69 4.39 -6.50 -15.33
N ALA A 70 4.08 -7.61 -14.66
CA ALA A 70 4.85 -8.85 -14.79
C ALA A 70 4.62 -9.59 -16.12
N GLN A 71 3.62 -9.18 -16.90
CA GLN A 71 3.46 -9.57 -18.31
C GLN A 71 4.19 -8.64 -19.28
N GLY A 72 4.92 -7.64 -18.78
CA GLY A 72 5.61 -6.64 -19.59
C GLY A 72 4.68 -5.56 -20.16
N ILE A 73 3.41 -5.50 -19.73
CA ILE A 73 2.40 -4.58 -20.26
C ILE A 73 2.42 -3.25 -19.50
N VAL A 74 3.63 -2.70 -19.32
CA VAL A 74 3.87 -1.50 -18.50
C VAL A 74 3.42 -0.21 -19.18
N MET A 75 3.50 -0.13 -20.52
CA MET A 75 3.19 1.12 -21.22
C MET A 75 1.69 1.48 -21.16
N HIS A 76 0.82 0.46 -21.20
CA HIS A 76 -0.63 0.66 -21.08
C HIS A 76 -1.01 1.09 -19.65
N LEU A 77 -0.33 0.56 -18.63
CA LEU A 77 -0.53 0.99 -17.24
C LEU A 77 -0.28 2.49 -17.09
N VAL A 78 0.76 3.04 -17.75
CA VAL A 78 1.06 4.47 -17.69
C VAL A 78 -0.08 5.30 -18.30
N TRP A 79 -0.52 4.97 -19.52
CA TRP A 79 -1.60 5.70 -20.19
C TRP A 79 -2.92 5.65 -19.41
N PHE A 80 -3.31 4.48 -18.90
CA PHE A 80 -4.52 4.31 -18.10
C PHE A 80 -4.40 4.85 -16.67
N SER A 81 -3.20 5.23 -16.21
CA SER A 81 -3.00 5.90 -14.91
C SER A 81 -3.04 7.43 -15.01
N ILE A 82 -2.73 8.01 -16.19
CA ILE A 82 -2.77 9.46 -16.40
C ILE A 82 -4.21 10.00 -16.41
N LEU A 83 -5.14 9.29 -17.03
CA LEU A 83 -6.56 9.69 -17.10
C LEU A 83 -7.22 9.78 -15.70
N PRO A 84 -7.06 8.79 -14.80
CA PRO A 84 -7.59 8.83 -13.45
C PRO A 84 -7.04 9.96 -12.58
N ILE A 85 -5.81 10.42 -12.80
CA ILE A 85 -5.22 11.54 -12.05
C ILE A 85 -6.01 12.82 -12.30
N GLY A 86 -6.33 13.13 -13.57
CA GLY A 86 -7.14 14.31 -13.91
C GLY A 86 -8.53 14.24 -13.29
N THR A 87 -9.18 13.07 -13.35
CA THR A 87 -10.49 12.88 -12.72
C THR A 87 -10.44 12.95 -11.20
N HIS A 88 -9.35 12.49 -10.57
CA HIS A 88 -9.17 12.55 -9.12
C HIS A 88 -9.18 13.99 -8.61
N PHE A 89 -8.43 14.88 -9.26
CA PHE A 89 -8.43 16.31 -8.89
C PHE A 89 -9.81 16.93 -8.99
N GLY A 90 -10.56 16.63 -10.06
CA GLY A 90 -11.93 17.12 -10.24
C GLY A 90 -12.88 16.61 -9.16
N ILE A 91 -12.82 15.31 -8.83
CA ILE A 91 -13.67 14.68 -7.81
C ILE A 91 -13.37 15.23 -6.41
N VAL A 92 -12.08 15.35 -6.05
CA VAL A 92 -11.67 15.92 -4.76
C VAL A 92 -12.11 17.38 -4.65
N TYR A 93 -11.87 18.19 -5.69
CA TYR A 93 -12.27 19.60 -5.69
C TYR A 93 -13.79 19.76 -5.56
N GLY A 94 -14.57 18.99 -6.32
CA GLY A 94 -16.04 19.03 -6.26
C GLY A 94 -16.58 18.59 -4.89
N LEU A 95 -16.11 17.46 -4.36
CA LEU A 95 -16.57 16.94 -3.07
C LEU A 95 -16.07 17.75 -1.86
N MET A 96 -14.99 18.52 -1.99
CA MET A 96 -14.52 19.38 -0.89
C MET A 96 -15.11 20.80 -0.93
N ASN A 97 -15.27 21.38 -2.13
CA ASN A 97 -15.62 22.80 -2.25
C ASN A 97 -17.09 23.07 -2.63
N TRP A 98 -17.75 22.13 -3.31
CA TRP A 98 -19.14 22.32 -3.77
C TRP A 98 -20.17 21.58 -2.92
N THR A 99 -19.72 20.79 -1.95
CA THR A 99 -20.62 20.00 -1.10
C THR A 99 -20.28 20.21 0.38
N SER A 100 -21.25 20.02 1.26
CA SER A 100 -21.11 20.25 2.71
C SER A 100 -20.43 19.11 3.48
N ILE A 101 -19.95 18.07 2.78
CA ILE A 101 -19.42 16.83 3.39
C ILE A 101 -17.94 16.94 3.81
N GLY A 102 -17.23 18.01 3.43
CA GLY A 102 -15.90 18.37 3.96
C GLY A 102 -14.91 17.20 3.98
N LEU A 103 -14.40 16.83 5.16
CA LEU A 103 -13.43 15.75 5.34
C LEU A 103 -13.94 14.38 4.84
N LYS A 104 -15.24 14.09 4.98
CA LYS A 104 -15.84 12.85 4.44
C LYS A 104 -15.71 12.82 2.92
N GLY A 105 -15.89 13.97 2.28
CA GLY A 105 -15.72 14.16 0.84
C GLY A 105 -14.32 13.77 0.37
N ALA A 106 -13.27 14.11 1.13
CA ALA A 106 -11.90 13.72 0.80
C ALA A 106 -11.68 12.20 0.82
N SER A 107 -12.15 11.49 1.87
CA SER A 107 -12.07 10.02 1.94
C SER A 107 -12.92 9.32 0.88
N MET A 108 -14.10 9.85 0.57
CA MET A 108 -14.97 9.31 -0.47
C MET A 108 -14.38 9.52 -1.87
N ALA A 109 -13.82 10.70 -2.14
CA ALA A 109 -13.13 11.02 -3.39
C ALA A 109 -11.97 10.03 -3.64
N ALA A 110 -11.18 9.74 -2.60
CA ALA A 110 -10.11 8.75 -2.68
C ALA A 110 -10.67 7.35 -3.01
N SER A 111 -11.71 6.90 -2.30
CA SER A 111 -12.37 5.61 -2.56
C SER A 111 -12.90 5.50 -3.99
N ILE A 112 -13.61 6.53 -4.48
CA ILE A 112 -14.15 6.58 -5.85
C ILE A 112 -13.02 6.50 -6.87
N SER A 113 -11.94 7.27 -6.67
CA SER A 113 -10.81 7.32 -7.60
C SER A 113 -10.07 5.99 -7.68
N LEU A 114 -9.93 5.30 -6.54
CA LEU A 114 -9.35 3.95 -6.48
C LEU A 114 -10.22 2.94 -7.24
N TRP A 115 -11.55 3.00 -7.10
CA TRP A 115 -12.46 2.15 -7.86
C TRP A 115 -12.44 2.43 -9.36
N MET A 116 -12.40 3.70 -9.76
CA MET A 116 -12.26 4.09 -11.16
C MET A 116 -10.99 3.49 -11.78
N LEU A 117 -9.85 3.63 -11.11
CA LEU A 117 -8.57 3.08 -11.57
C LEU A 117 -8.57 1.54 -11.56
N CYS A 118 -9.18 0.91 -10.55
CA CYS A 118 -9.33 -0.54 -10.48
C CYS A 118 -10.15 -1.07 -11.66
N ILE A 119 -11.29 -0.44 -11.96
CA ILE A 119 -12.17 -0.83 -13.07
C ILE A 119 -11.47 -0.62 -14.41
N SER A 120 -10.75 0.50 -14.60
CA SER A 120 -10.04 0.74 -15.85
C SER A 120 -8.95 -0.30 -16.11
N LEU A 121 -8.19 -0.68 -15.08
CA LEU A 121 -7.17 -1.73 -15.22
C LEU A 121 -7.77 -3.12 -15.38
N ALA A 122 -8.89 -3.42 -14.71
CA ALA A 122 -9.62 -4.67 -14.90
C ALA A 122 -10.15 -4.81 -16.33
N ALA A 123 -10.74 -3.74 -16.89
CA ALA A 123 -11.21 -3.71 -18.27
C ALA A 123 -10.08 -3.92 -19.27
N MET A 124 -8.93 -3.26 -19.05
CA MET A 124 -7.72 -3.47 -19.84
C MET A 124 -7.24 -4.92 -19.75
N HIS A 125 -7.18 -5.52 -18.56
CA HIS A 125 -6.81 -6.92 -18.40
C HIS A 125 -7.75 -7.85 -19.19
N CYS A 126 -9.07 -7.64 -19.13
CA CYS A 126 -10.04 -8.40 -19.92
C CYS A 126 -9.86 -8.22 -21.44
N ALA A 127 -9.37 -7.07 -21.89
CA ALA A 127 -9.07 -6.83 -23.30
C ALA A 127 -7.78 -7.55 -23.74
N VAL A 128 -6.73 -7.52 -22.91
CA VAL A 128 -5.42 -8.12 -23.21
C VAL A 128 -5.43 -9.64 -23.04
N SER A 129 -6.16 -10.19 -22.07
CA SER A 129 -6.25 -11.64 -21.85
C SER A 129 -6.84 -12.41 -23.03
N ARG A 130 -7.48 -11.71 -23.97
CA ARG A 130 -7.96 -12.27 -25.25
C ARG A 130 -6.85 -12.44 -26.30
N ILE A 131 -5.67 -11.85 -26.09
CA ILE A 131 -4.63 -11.71 -27.14
C ILE A 131 -3.48 -12.70 -26.96
N ASP A 132 -2.97 -12.98 -25.76
CA ASP A 132 -2.14 -14.16 -25.47
C ASP A 132 -1.77 -14.18 -23.98
N ALA A 133 -1.83 -15.34 -23.31
CA ALA A 133 -1.43 -15.47 -21.91
C ALA A 133 -0.20 -16.38 -21.79
N LYS A 134 1.01 -15.82 -21.94
CA LYS A 134 2.24 -16.54 -21.60
C LYS A 134 2.30 -16.76 -20.08
N PHE A 135 2.40 -18.03 -19.69
CA PHE A 135 2.62 -18.43 -18.30
C PHE A 135 4.11 -18.31 -17.95
N ASN A 136 4.45 -17.44 -17.00
CA ASN A 136 5.80 -17.28 -16.47
C ASN A 136 5.81 -17.47 -14.96
N ILE A 137 6.67 -18.35 -14.48
CA ILE A 137 6.84 -18.66 -13.05
C ILE A 137 7.23 -17.40 -12.26
N SER A 138 8.14 -16.58 -12.81
CA SER A 138 8.55 -15.29 -12.25
C SER A 138 7.38 -14.35 -11.99
N THR A 139 6.37 -14.35 -12.87
CA THR A 139 5.19 -13.49 -12.72
C THR A 139 4.34 -13.88 -11.52
N SER A 140 4.08 -15.18 -11.33
CA SER A 140 3.33 -15.67 -10.16
C SER A 140 4.08 -15.36 -8.86
N LEU A 141 5.40 -15.54 -8.86
CA LEU A 141 6.26 -15.28 -7.71
C LEU A 141 6.24 -13.80 -7.30
N ILE A 142 6.42 -12.89 -8.26
CA ILE A 142 6.36 -11.44 -8.03
C ILE A 142 4.97 -11.03 -7.54
N ALA A 143 3.89 -11.56 -8.12
CA ALA A 143 2.53 -11.25 -7.70
C ALA A 143 2.27 -11.66 -6.23
N MET A 144 2.76 -12.83 -5.80
CA MET A 144 2.68 -13.28 -4.41
C MET A 144 3.47 -12.39 -3.45
N CYS A 145 4.70 -12.01 -3.81
CA CYS A 145 5.52 -11.11 -3.01
C CYS A 145 4.84 -9.74 -2.82
N VAL A 146 4.36 -9.12 -3.90
CA VAL A 146 3.69 -7.81 -3.79
C VAL A 146 2.37 -7.90 -3.05
N ASN A 147 1.61 -8.99 -3.18
CA ASN A 147 0.40 -9.20 -2.37
C ASN A 147 0.73 -9.17 -0.89
N THR A 148 1.76 -9.92 -0.51
CA THR A 148 2.23 -10.01 0.88
C THR A 148 2.66 -8.64 1.41
N GLU A 149 3.44 -7.91 0.62
CA GLU A 149 3.90 -6.56 0.94
C GLU A 149 2.75 -5.56 1.04
N THR A 150 1.78 -5.63 0.14
CA THR A 150 0.59 -4.76 0.15
C THR A 150 -0.23 -4.96 1.42
N ILE A 151 -0.45 -6.22 1.81
CA ILE A 151 -1.17 -6.56 3.05
C ILE A 151 -0.41 -6.00 4.25
N ALA A 152 0.92 -6.19 4.32
CA ALA A 152 1.74 -5.64 5.39
C ALA A 152 1.69 -4.10 5.44
N PHE A 153 1.77 -3.45 4.27
CA PHE A 153 1.70 -2.00 4.13
C PHE A 153 0.35 -1.41 4.56
N MET A 154 -0.77 -2.12 4.37
CA MET A 154 -2.07 -1.64 4.82
C MET A 154 -2.13 -1.45 6.34
N PHE A 155 -1.51 -2.34 7.11
CA PHE A 155 -1.43 -2.20 8.57
C PHE A 155 -0.60 -0.98 8.97
N THR A 156 0.54 -0.75 8.31
CA THR A 156 1.44 0.37 8.64
C THR A 156 0.89 1.71 8.17
N CYS A 157 0.15 1.75 7.06
CA CYS A 157 -0.58 2.92 6.59
C CYS A 157 -1.65 3.38 7.60
N GLY A 158 -2.42 2.44 8.18
CA GLY A 158 -3.39 2.75 9.23
C GLY A 158 -2.73 3.38 10.47
N LEU A 159 -1.58 2.84 10.89
CA LEU A 159 -0.77 3.40 11.98
C LEU A 159 -0.22 4.80 11.65
N GLY A 160 0.26 5.00 10.42
CA GLY A 160 0.76 6.30 9.95
C GLY A 160 -0.32 7.39 9.89
N ALA A 161 -1.56 7.06 9.53
CA ALA A 161 -2.67 7.99 9.56
C ALA A 161 -3.03 8.43 11.01
N ALA A 162 -3.06 7.47 11.94
CA ALA A 162 -3.27 7.72 13.37
C ALA A 162 -2.19 8.67 13.92
N ALA A 163 -0.94 8.35 13.64
CA ALA A 163 0.21 9.10 14.08
C ALA A 163 0.24 10.51 13.49
N SER A 164 -0.05 10.66 12.19
CA SER A 164 -0.10 11.96 11.51
C SER A 164 -1.05 12.91 12.20
N THR A 165 -2.21 12.40 12.58
CA THR A 165 -3.22 13.16 13.29
C THR A 165 -2.70 13.60 14.66
N ARG A 166 -2.07 12.69 15.42
CA ARG A 166 -1.50 13.03 16.73
C ARG A 166 -0.38 14.07 16.63
N VAL A 167 0.55 13.90 15.70
CA VAL A 167 1.65 14.85 15.48
C VAL A 167 1.10 16.22 15.07
N ALA A 168 0.14 16.28 14.14
CA ALA A 168 -0.50 17.54 13.74
C ALA A 168 -1.13 18.27 14.93
N ASN A 169 -1.86 17.56 15.79
CA ASN A 169 -2.56 18.15 16.93
C ASN A 169 -1.61 18.67 17.99
N GLU A 170 -0.54 17.93 18.31
CA GLU A 170 0.45 18.37 19.28
C GLU A 170 1.26 19.58 18.78
N LEU A 171 1.57 19.63 17.48
CA LEU A 171 2.19 20.80 16.87
C LEU A 171 1.26 22.01 16.83
N GLY A 172 -0.01 21.81 16.43
CA GLY A 172 -1.03 22.86 16.42
C GLY A 172 -1.36 23.40 17.81
N GLY A 173 -1.21 22.57 18.84
CA GLY A 173 -1.34 22.96 20.25
C GLY A 173 -0.08 23.58 20.86
N GLY A 174 0.97 23.84 20.08
CA GLY A 174 2.22 24.45 20.57
C GLY A 174 3.10 23.53 21.42
N ASN A 175 2.91 22.21 21.36
CA ASN A 175 3.60 21.21 22.17
C ASN A 175 4.58 20.34 21.35
N PRO A 176 5.72 20.89 20.87
CA PRO A 176 6.65 20.16 20.00
C PRO A 176 7.25 18.91 20.67
N GLN A 177 7.44 18.93 21.99
CA GLN A 177 7.96 17.77 22.72
C GLN A 177 6.97 16.59 22.71
N LYS A 178 5.67 16.87 22.84
CA LYS A 178 4.63 15.82 22.77
C LYS A 178 4.49 15.28 21.35
N ALA A 179 4.62 16.13 20.33
CA ALA A 179 4.67 15.71 18.93
C ALA A 179 5.85 14.74 18.67
N LYS A 180 7.04 15.06 19.19
CA LYS A 180 8.22 14.19 19.12
C LYS A 180 7.98 12.85 19.82
N ASN A 181 7.40 12.87 21.01
CA ASN A 181 7.07 11.64 21.75
C ASN A 181 6.06 10.77 21.00
N ALA A 182 5.03 11.39 20.40
CA ALA A 182 4.06 10.68 19.57
C ALA A 182 4.72 9.98 18.38
N MET A 183 5.63 10.68 17.68
CA MET A 183 6.42 10.10 16.59
C MET A 183 7.26 8.91 17.06
N VAL A 184 7.97 9.05 18.18
CA VAL A 184 8.80 7.95 18.73
C VAL A 184 7.94 6.73 19.09
N MET A 185 6.76 6.94 19.68
CA MET A 185 5.84 5.83 19.98
C MET A 185 5.33 5.13 18.73
N THR A 186 4.99 5.88 17.68
CA THR A 186 4.57 5.33 16.39
C THR A 186 5.67 4.48 15.76
N LEU A 187 6.92 4.95 15.77
CA LEU A 187 8.05 4.17 15.25
C LEU A 187 8.21 2.86 16.02
N LYS A 188 8.14 2.88 17.35
CA LYS A 188 8.21 1.66 18.17
C LYS A 188 7.11 0.66 17.84
N LEU A 189 5.86 1.13 17.75
CA LEU A 189 4.71 0.29 17.39
C LEU A 189 4.87 -0.33 16.00
N SER A 190 5.37 0.44 15.03
CA SER A 190 5.64 -0.07 13.69
C SER A 190 6.74 -1.11 13.65
N THR A 191 7.82 -0.90 14.41
CA THR A 191 8.90 -1.88 14.49
C THR A 191 8.38 -3.20 15.06
N ILE A 192 7.55 -3.15 16.11
CA ILE A 192 6.93 -4.34 16.71
C ILE A 192 6.00 -5.04 15.71
N LEU A 193 5.15 -4.28 15.01
CA LEU A 193 4.23 -4.82 14.02
C LEU A 193 4.98 -5.49 12.85
N THR A 194 6.02 -4.84 12.35
CA THR A 194 6.83 -5.37 11.24
C THR A 194 7.63 -6.60 11.67
N LEU A 195 8.15 -6.63 12.90
CA LEU A 195 8.77 -7.82 13.49
C LEU A 195 7.78 -8.98 13.57
N ALA A 196 6.54 -8.72 14.03
CA ALA A 196 5.51 -9.76 14.10
C ALA A 196 5.20 -10.33 12.71
N ILE A 197 4.98 -9.47 11.70
CA ILE A 197 4.73 -9.89 10.31
C ILE A 197 5.94 -10.67 9.75
N GLY A 198 7.16 -10.17 9.99
CA GLY A 198 8.39 -10.81 9.55
C GLY A 198 8.59 -12.20 10.16
N LEU A 199 8.31 -12.37 11.45
CA LEU A 199 8.36 -13.68 12.12
C LEU A 199 7.30 -14.64 11.56
N THR A 200 6.07 -14.16 11.35
CA THR A 200 5.01 -14.97 10.75
C THR A 200 5.39 -15.44 9.34
N LEU A 201 6.03 -14.59 8.54
CA LEU A 201 6.53 -14.97 7.21
C LEU A 201 7.72 -15.93 7.30
N ALA A 202 8.70 -15.66 8.18
CA ALA A 202 9.89 -16.50 8.32
C ALA A 202 9.53 -17.97 8.62
N PHE A 203 8.63 -18.21 9.58
CA PHE A 203 8.24 -19.55 10.00
C PHE A 203 7.02 -20.11 9.26
N GLY A 204 6.13 -19.24 8.76
CA GLY A 204 4.85 -19.61 8.16
C GLY A 204 4.78 -19.51 6.64
N HIS A 205 5.87 -19.18 5.94
CA HIS A 205 5.84 -18.92 4.48
C HIS A 205 5.26 -20.07 3.65
N ASN A 206 5.45 -21.34 4.05
CA ASN A 206 4.89 -22.48 3.33
C ASN A 206 3.36 -22.50 3.38
N VAL A 207 2.79 -22.25 4.56
CA VAL A 207 1.33 -22.16 4.75
C VAL A 207 0.79 -20.94 4.02
N TRP A 208 1.50 -19.80 4.12
CA TRP A 208 1.14 -18.59 3.40
C TRP A 208 1.10 -18.78 1.88
N ALA A 209 2.15 -19.39 1.32
CA ALA A 209 2.27 -19.61 -0.11
C ALA A 209 1.27 -20.64 -0.65
N ALA A 210 0.88 -21.63 0.18
CA ALA A 210 -0.14 -22.62 -0.17
C ALA A 210 -1.52 -21.99 -0.43
N PHE A 211 -1.83 -20.80 0.10
CA PHE A 211 -3.06 -20.09 -0.28
C PHE A 211 -3.07 -19.61 -1.74
N PHE A 212 -1.91 -19.49 -2.38
CA PHE A 212 -1.78 -18.98 -3.74
C PHE A 212 -1.52 -20.07 -4.79
N THR A 213 -0.89 -21.19 -4.40
CA THR A 213 -0.47 -22.22 -5.36
C THR A 213 -0.21 -23.58 -4.72
N ASP A 214 -0.57 -24.64 -5.46
CA ASP A 214 -0.19 -26.03 -5.16
C ASP A 214 1.14 -26.47 -5.81
N SER A 215 1.80 -25.58 -6.58
CA SER A 215 3.02 -25.94 -7.31
C SER A 215 4.23 -25.92 -6.38
N SER A 216 4.84 -27.10 -6.18
CA SER A 216 6.07 -27.26 -5.39
C SER A 216 7.22 -26.37 -5.88
N LEU A 217 7.29 -26.10 -7.19
CA LEU A 217 8.29 -25.22 -7.78
C LEU A 217 8.13 -23.76 -7.32
N ILE A 218 6.90 -23.24 -7.30
CA ILE A 218 6.61 -21.87 -6.87
C ILE A 218 6.81 -21.74 -5.35
N LEU A 219 6.41 -22.74 -4.58
CA LEU A 219 6.63 -22.78 -3.12
C LEU A 219 8.12 -22.66 -2.78
N HIS A 220 8.97 -23.46 -3.44
CA HIS A 220 10.42 -23.41 -3.22
C HIS A 220 11.05 -22.07 -3.64
N GLN A 221 10.60 -21.51 -4.77
CA GLN A 221 11.10 -20.20 -5.20
C GLN A 221 10.65 -19.07 -4.27
N PHE A 222 9.42 -19.10 -3.77
CA PHE A 222 8.90 -18.14 -2.79
C PHE A 222 9.71 -18.17 -1.49
N ALA A 223 10.02 -19.36 -0.98
CA ALA A 223 10.89 -19.53 0.19
C ALA A 223 12.26 -18.85 0.02
N SER A 224 12.83 -18.87 -1.20
CA SER A 224 14.12 -18.22 -1.48
C SER A 224 14.08 -16.69 -1.46
N ILE A 225 12.92 -16.07 -1.63
CA ILE A 225 12.73 -14.61 -1.65
C ILE A 225 12.28 -14.07 -0.29
N ILE A 226 11.77 -14.90 0.63
CA ILE A 226 11.30 -14.48 1.96
C ILE A 226 12.26 -13.54 2.70
N PRO A 227 13.59 -13.77 2.76
CA PRO A 227 14.49 -12.85 3.46
C PRO A 227 14.48 -11.45 2.85
N LEU A 228 14.48 -11.35 1.53
CA LEU A 228 14.38 -10.08 0.81
C LEU A 228 13.02 -9.42 1.06
N LEU A 229 11.94 -10.20 1.04
CA LEU A 229 10.58 -9.71 1.27
C LEU A 229 10.40 -9.12 2.68
N ILE A 230 10.94 -9.77 3.71
CA ILE A 230 10.90 -9.25 5.09
C ILE A 230 11.68 -7.93 5.19
N ILE A 231 12.83 -7.83 4.52
CA ILE A 231 13.62 -6.60 4.46
C ILE A 231 12.82 -5.50 3.76
N SER A 232 12.24 -5.76 2.60
CA SER A 232 11.39 -4.81 1.87
C SER A 232 10.24 -4.30 2.74
N ILE A 233 9.46 -5.21 3.36
CA ILE A 233 8.36 -4.86 4.27
C ILE A 233 8.85 -3.97 5.42
N THR A 234 10.04 -4.24 5.96
CA THR A 234 10.62 -3.43 7.03
C THR A 234 10.89 -2.00 6.57
N PHE A 235 11.58 -1.84 5.44
CA PHE A 235 11.87 -0.52 4.88
C PHE A 235 10.59 0.23 4.48
N ASP A 236 9.63 -0.47 3.87
CA ASP A 236 8.34 0.10 3.49
C ASP A 236 7.52 0.55 4.70
N SER A 237 7.55 -0.18 5.82
CA SER A 237 6.94 0.26 7.08
C SER A 237 7.56 1.55 7.62
N PHE A 238 8.89 1.65 7.62
CA PHE A 238 9.58 2.86 8.07
C PHE A 238 9.31 4.04 7.14
N GLN A 239 9.41 3.84 5.83
CA GLN A 239 9.08 4.85 4.83
C GLN A 239 7.62 5.27 4.93
N GLY A 240 6.71 4.31 5.11
CA GLY A 240 5.29 4.52 5.27
C GLY A 240 4.92 5.36 6.49
N ILE A 241 5.82 5.52 7.47
CA ILE A 241 5.60 6.34 8.66
C ILE A 241 6.36 7.65 8.60
N LEU A 242 7.61 7.63 8.12
CA LEU A 242 8.49 8.78 8.07
C LEU A 242 8.28 9.67 6.85
N SER A 243 7.77 9.11 5.75
CA SER A 243 7.57 9.88 4.51
C SER A 243 6.48 10.93 4.69
N GLY A 244 6.53 11.98 3.87
CA GLY A 244 5.51 13.01 3.91
C GLY A 244 4.17 12.63 3.28
N LYS A 245 4.00 11.39 2.80
CA LYS A 245 2.67 10.82 2.51
C LYS A 245 1.84 10.59 3.77
N THR A 246 2.50 10.50 4.94
CA THR A 246 1.90 10.16 6.24
C THR A 246 2.49 11.04 7.36
N THR A 247 2.96 10.47 8.47
CA THR A 247 3.05 11.08 9.81
C THR A 247 3.79 12.40 9.87
N CYS A 248 5.04 12.45 9.41
CA CYS A 248 5.87 13.65 9.54
C CYS A 248 5.46 14.75 8.55
N GLY A 249 5.17 14.42 7.29
CA GLY A 249 4.87 15.45 6.29
C GLY A 249 3.44 15.98 6.34
N LYS A 250 2.44 15.14 6.63
CA LYS A 250 1.07 15.62 6.87
C LYS A 250 0.93 16.24 8.25
N GLY A 251 1.60 15.69 9.26
CA GLY A 251 1.63 16.23 10.61
C GLY A 251 2.29 17.60 10.72
N CYS A 252 3.43 17.81 10.05
CA CYS A 252 4.21 19.05 10.10
C CYS A 252 3.96 19.97 8.89
N GLY A 253 3.14 19.59 7.91
CA GLY A 253 2.87 20.36 6.69
C GLY A 253 3.97 20.29 5.60
N TRP A 254 4.97 19.43 5.75
CA TRP A 254 6.11 19.28 4.82
C TRP A 254 5.86 18.34 3.64
N GLN A 255 4.60 18.15 3.26
CA GLN A 255 4.19 17.32 2.14
C GLN A 255 4.90 17.68 0.81
N HIS A 256 5.20 18.97 0.57
CA HIS A 256 5.92 19.41 -0.63
C HIS A 256 7.37 18.86 -0.70
N LEU A 257 8.10 18.86 0.42
CA LEU A 257 9.45 18.33 0.50
C LEU A 257 9.47 16.83 0.21
N ALA A 258 8.47 16.10 0.73
CA ALA A 258 8.35 14.68 0.51
C ALA A 258 8.05 14.31 -0.95
N VAL A 259 7.33 15.14 -1.69
CA VAL A 259 7.14 14.95 -3.14
C VAL A 259 8.49 14.99 -3.86
N TRP A 260 9.32 15.98 -3.56
CA TRP A 260 10.65 16.11 -4.16
C TRP A 260 11.57 14.96 -3.80
N VAL A 261 11.62 14.59 -2.52
CA VAL A 261 12.42 13.44 -2.07
C VAL A 261 11.98 12.17 -2.80
N ASN A 262 10.67 11.88 -2.84
CA ASN A 262 10.14 10.69 -3.50
C ASN A 262 10.42 10.68 -5.02
N LEU A 263 10.35 11.84 -5.68
CA LEU A 263 10.65 11.95 -7.10
C LEU A 263 12.13 11.67 -7.39
N VAL A 264 13.04 12.19 -6.55
CA VAL A 264 14.48 11.95 -6.69
C VAL A 264 14.82 10.49 -6.39
N THR A 265 14.40 9.94 -5.25
CA THR A 265 14.79 8.57 -4.87
C THR A 265 14.22 7.52 -5.82
N TYR A 266 12.94 7.59 -6.21
CA TYR A 266 12.38 6.53 -7.06
C TYR A 266 12.87 6.63 -8.52
N TYR A 267 12.87 7.84 -9.11
CA TYR A 267 13.12 7.97 -10.54
C TYR A 267 14.60 8.19 -10.89
N PHE A 268 15.32 8.97 -10.09
CA PHE A 268 16.71 9.29 -10.40
C PHE A 268 17.73 8.36 -9.73
N ILE A 269 17.33 7.65 -8.67
CA ILE A 269 18.22 6.71 -7.96
C ILE A 269 17.75 5.26 -8.17
N GLY A 270 16.47 4.98 -7.90
CA GLY A 270 15.90 3.64 -7.97
C GLY A 270 15.96 3.05 -9.38
N ILE A 271 15.50 3.78 -10.41
CA ILE A 271 15.52 3.27 -11.81
C ILE A 271 16.95 2.94 -12.27
N PRO A 272 17.98 3.81 -12.09
CA PRO A 272 19.35 3.45 -12.45
C PRO A 272 19.89 2.22 -11.70
N ILE A 273 19.61 2.09 -10.41
CA ILE A 273 20.01 0.92 -9.62
C ILE A 273 19.29 -0.34 -10.11
N ALA A 274 18.00 -0.25 -10.42
CA ALA A 274 17.21 -1.36 -10.97
C ALA A 274 17.76 -1.83 -12.31
N CYS A 275 18.14 -0.89 -13.18
CA CYS A 275 18.79 -1.21 -14.45
C CYS A 275 20.16 -1.87 -14.25
N LEU A 276 20.97 -1.37 -13.31
CA LEU A 276 22.29 -1.92 -12.99
C LEU A 276 22.18 -3.35 -12.42
N LEU A 277 21.38 -3.53 -11.37
CA LEU A 277 21.22 -4.83 -10.71
C LEU A 277 20.51 -5.84 -11.61
N GLY A 278 19.45 -5.42 -12.31
CA GLY A 278 18.65 -6.29 -13.15
C GLY A 278 19.39 -6.77 -14.40
N PHE A 279 20.00 -5.87 -15.16
CA PHE A 279 20.53 -6.17 -16.50
C PHE A 279 22.06 -6.26 -16.56
N VAL A 280 22.79 -5.40 -15.83
CA VAL A 280 24.26 -5.40 -15.88
C VAL A 280 24.83 -6.52 -15.01
N LEU A 281 24.30 -6.68 -13.79
CA LEU A 281 24.74 -7.72 -12.86
C LEU A 281 23.98 -9.06 -13.04
N GLN A 282 23.09 -9.14 -14.02
CA GLN A 282 22.31 -10.35 -14.35
C GLN A 282 21.57 -10.97 -13.16
N LEU A 283 21.13 -10.15 -12.19
CA LEU A 283 20.30 -10.62 -11.07
C LEU A 283 18.81 -10.68 -11.46
N TYR A 284 18.43 -10.20 -12.65
CA TYR A 284 17.10 -10.22 -13.24
C TYR A 284 16.01 -9.84 -12.21
N ASP A 285 15.04 -10.73 -11.95
CA ASP A 285 13.90 -10.50 -11.06
C ASP A 285 14.32 -10.11 -9.64
N LYS A 286 15.41 -10.70 -9.12
CA LYS A 286 15.95 -10.37 -7.79
C LYS A 286 16.59 -8.98 -7.79
N GLY A 287 17.29 -8.63 -8.87
CA GLY A 287 17.93 -7.32 -9.02
C GLY A 287 16.91 -6.19 -9.11
N LEU A 288 15.81 -6.41 -9.84
CA LEU A 288 14.69 -5.46 -9.93
C LEU A 288 13.94 -5.31 -8.60
N TRP A 289 13.91 -6.34 -7.75
CA TRP A 289 13.27 -6.29 -6.43
C TRP A 289 14.12 -5.59 -5.37
N ILE A 290 15.45 -5.65 -5.49
CA ILE A 290 16.39 -5.04 -4.53
C ILE A 290 16.46 -3.51 -4.69
N ALA A 291 16.19 -3.01 -5.90
CA ALA A 291 16.31 -1.61 -6.27
C ALA A 291 15.09 -0.77 -5.89
#